data_AF-A0A519WY53-F1
#
_entry.id   AF-A0A519WY53-F1
#
_cell.length_a   1.000
_cell.length_b   1.000
_cell.length_c   1.000
_cell.angle_alpha   90.00
_cell.angle_beta   90.00
_cell.angle_gamma   90.00
#
_symmetry.space_group_name_H-M   'P 1'
#
loop_
_entity.id
_entity.type
_entity.pdbx_description
1 polymer ?
#
loop_
_entity_poly.entity_id
_entity_poly.type
_entity_poly.pdbx_seq_one_letter_code
_entity_poly.pdbx_strand_id
1 'polypeptide(L)'
;MNIHEYQGKEILKSFGVAVQEGIVADTVEQAVEAAKKMKTDYNSDWVVIKAQIHAGGRGKGGGVKLAKNLDEVKERATAILGMQLVTPQTGPEGKKVNKILVAQDVYYPGASETKEFYVSVLLNRASGRNIIMYSTEGGMDIEE
;
A
#
# COMPACT_ATOMS: atom_id res chain seq x y z
N MET A 1 -2.45 -11.02 15.61
CA MET A 1 -2.43 -11.53 14.22
C MET A 1 -2.60 -10.34 13.31
N ASN A 2 -1.75 -10.20 12.30
CA ASN A 2 -1.83 -9.11 11.33
C ASN A 2 -2.36 -9.66 10.00
N ILE A 3 -2.96 -8.78 9.20
CA ILE A 3 -3.39 -9.06 7.82
C ILE A 3 -2.62 -8.16 6.86
N HIS A 4 -2.56 -8.55 5.58
CA HIS A 4 -1.92 -7.74 4.55
C HIS A 4 -2.75 -6.51 4.16
N GLU A 5 -2.11 -5.52 3.53
CA GLU A 5 -2.77 -4.28 3.08
C GLU A 5 -3.97 -4.58 2.18
N TYR A 6 -3.85 -5.51 1.22
CA TYR A 6 -4.96 -5.84 0.31
C TYR A 6 -6.19 -6.39 1.07
N GLN A 7 -5.97 -7.24 2.09
CA GLN A 7 -7.04 -7.80 2.91
C GLN A 7 -7.70 -6.72 3.78
N GLY A 8 -6.89 -5.84 4.36
CA GLY A 8 -7.40 -4.69 5.13
C GLY A 8 -8.25 -3.75 4.27
N LYS A 9 -7.80 -3.47 3.05
CA LYS A 9 -8.55 -2.68 2.06
C LYS A 9 -9.87 -3.35 1.67
N GLU A 10 -9.88 -4.65 1.41
CA GLU A 10 -11.10 -5.42 1.12
C GLU A 10 -12.13 -5.33 2.26
N ILE A 11 -11.67 -5.49 3.51
CA ILE A 11 -12.54 -5.35 4.68
C ILE A 11 -13.11 -3.93 4.75
N LEU A 12 -12.27 -2.90 4.72
CA LEU A 12 -12.73 -1.50 4.77
C LEU A 12 -13.73 -1.19 3.65
N LYS A 13 -13.45 -1.63 2.43
CA LYS A 13 -14.33 -1.47 1.27
C LYS A 13 -15.67 -2.17 1.47
N SER A 14 -15.70 -3.35 2.08
CA SER A 14 -16.95 -4.08 2.37
C SER A 14 -17.89 -3.32 3.32
N PHE A 15 -17.36 -2.38 4.11
CA PHE A 15 -18.12 -1.47 4.97
C PHE A 15 -18.35 -0.08 4.35
N GLY A 16 -18.05 0.11 3.06
CA GLY A 16 -18.29 1.35 2.32
C GLY A 16 -17.21 2.43 2.51
N VAL A 17 -16.06 2.11 3.12
CA VAL A 17 -14.95 3.04 3.21
C VAL A 17 -14.29 3.19 1.85
N ALA A 18 -14.11 4.44 1.40
CA ALA A 18 -13.37 4.72 0.18
C ALA A 18 -11.91 4.30 0.35
N VAL A 19 -11.46 3.37 -0.51
CA VAL A 19 -10.08 2.90 -0.55
C VAL A 19 -9.55 2.97 -1.97
N GLN A 20 -8.25 3.21 -2.11
CA GLN A 20 -7.54 3.07 -3.38
C GLN A 20 -7.71 1.65 -3.91
N GLU A 21 -8.19 1.51 -5.15
CA GLU A 21 -8.35 0.21 -5.78
C GLU A 21 -6.99 -0.39 -6.14
N GLY A 22 -6.95 -1.70 -6.15
CA GLY A 22 -5.78 -2.43 -6.60
C GLY A 22 -6.05 -3.91 -6.76
N ILE A 23 -5.19 -4.56 -7.52
CA ILE A 23 -5.26 -6.00 -7.80
C ILE A 23 -3.96 -6.64 -7.31
N VAL A 24 -4.11 -7.73 -6.57
CA VAL A 24 -2.97 -8.53 -6.11
C VAL A 24 -2.42 -9.36 -7.27
N ALA A 25 -1.10 -9.43 -7.37
CA ALA A 25 -0.38 -10.25 -8.32
C ALA A 25 0.71 -11.08 -7.63
N ASP A 26 0.80 -12.34 -8.04
CA ASP A 26 1.78 -13.31 -7.57
C ASP A 26 2.92 -13.49 -8.60
N THR A 27 2.70 -13.06 -9.85
CA THR A 27 3.70 -13.07 -10.92
C THR A 27 3.79 -11.71 -11.60
N VAL A 28 4.87 -11.51 -12.36
CA VAL A 28 5.11 -10.27 -13.12
C VAL A 28 4.06 -10.11 -14.22
N GLU A 29 3.66 -11.19 -14.88
CA GLU A 29 2.62 -11.20 -15.92
C GLU A 29 1.27 -10.77 -15.34
N GLN A 30 0.91 -11.30 -14.17
CA GLN A 30 -0.29 -10.88 -13.46
C GLN A 30 -0.24 -9.40 -13.07
N ALA A 31 0.93 -8.86 -12.74
CA ALA A 31 1.09 -7.45 -12.41
C ALA A 31 0.87 -6.54 -13.63
N VAL A 32 1.34 -6.96 -14.81
CA VAL A 32 1.10 -6.25 -16.08
C VAL A 32 -0.39 -6.28 -16.44
N GLU A 33 -1.06 -7.43 -16.32
CA GLU A 33 -2.51 -7.54 -16.56
C GLU A 33 -3.32 -6.72 -15.55
N ALA A 34 -2.91 -6.71 -14.28
CA ALA A 34 -3.50 -5.85 -13.25
C ALA A 34 -3.38 -4.37 -13.61
N ALA A 35 -2.23 -3.91 -14.11
CA ALA A 35 -2.04 -2.53 -14.53
C ALA A 35 -2.93 -2.14 -15.72
N LYS A 36 -3.11 -3.03 -16.70
CA LYS A 36 -4.06 -2.83 -17.80
C LYS A 36 -5.49 -2.66 -17.28
N LYS A 37 -5.91 -3.52 -16.35
CA LYS A 37 -7.22 -3.41 -15.70
C LYS A 37 -7.37 -2.10 -14.91
N MET A 38 -6.34 -1.65 -14.21
CA MET A 38 -6.36 -0.33 -13.54
C MET A 38 -6.63 0.80 -14.51
N LYS A 39 -6.07 0.76 -15.73
CA LYS A 39 -6.35 1.75 -16.76
C LYS A 39 -7.76 1.63 -17.30
N THR A 40 -8.24 0.42 -17.63
CA THR A 40 -9.57 0.21 -18.22
C THR A 40 -10.70 0.52 -17.24
N ASP A 41 -10.62 0.00 -16.01
CA ASP A 41 -11.74 0.04 -15.05
C ASP A 41 -11.78 1.35 -14.28
N TYR A 42 -10.62 2.01 -14.12
CA TYR A 42 -10.47 3.15 -13.23
C TYR A 42 -9.73 4.35 -13.83
N ASN A 43 -9.40 4.30 -15.13
CA ASN A 43 -8.68 5.36 -15.83
C ASN A 43 -7.33 5.76 -15.17
N SER A 44 -6.66 4.83 -14.50
CA SER A 44 -5.37 5.06 -13.86
C SER A 44 -4.24 4.97 -14.88
N ASP A 45 -3.65 6.11 -15.28
CA ASP A 45 -2.51 6.14 -16.21
C ASP A 45 -1.25 5.55 -15.60
N TRP A 46 -1.01 5.86 -14.33
CA TRP A 46 0.11 5.34 -13.55
C TRP A 46 -0.41 4.37 -12.51
N VAL A 47 0.47 3.49 -12.04
CA VAL A 47 0.16 2.54 -10.97
C VAL A 47 1.28 2.51 -9.94
N VAL A 48 0.93 2.15 -8.71
CA VAL A 48 1.90 1.96 -7.63
C VAL A 48 2.03 0.46 -7.33
N ILE A 49 3.25 -0.07 -7.42
CA ILE A 49 3.59 -1.45 -7.09
C ILE A 49 4.01 -1.53 -5.63
N LYS A 50 3.28 -2.30 -4.82
CA LYS A 50 3.44 -2.35 -3.36
C LYS A 50 3.68 -3.77 -2.87
N ALA A 51 4.86 -4.03 -2.29
CA ALA A 51 5.20 -5.27 -1.62
C ALA A 51 4.19 -5.59 -0.50
N GLN A 52 3.70 -6.84 -0.48
CA GLN A 52 2.77 -7.30 0.54
C GLN A 52 3.54 -8.08 1.61
N ILE A 53 3.96 -7.38 2.66
CA ILE A 53 4.49 -7.94 3.91
C ILE A 53 3.79 -7.27 5.10
N HIS A 54 3.82 -7.89 6.28
CA HIS A 54 3.16 -7.32 7.47
C HIS A 54 3.91 -6.15 8.12
N ALA A 55 5.21 -6.03 7.87
CA ALA A 55 6.01 -4.94 8.42
C ALA A 55 5.75 -3.61 7.68
N GLY A 56 5.74 -2.52 8.44
CA GLY A 56 5.70 -1.15 7.95
C GLY A 56 7.03 -0.68 7.37
N GLY A 57 7.13 0.61 6.99
CA GLY A 57 8.37 1.18 6.44
C GLY A 57 8.76 0.68 5.05
N ARG A 58 7.84 0.03 4.33
CA ARG A 58 8.07 -0.58 3.00
C ARG A 58 8.57 0.43 1.95
N GLY A 59 8.08 1.67 1.99
CA GLY A 59 8.55 2.74 1.08
C GLY A 59 10.04 3.04 1.26
N LYS A 60 10.49 3.23 2.51
CA LYS A 60 11.91 3.43 2.85
C LYS A 60 12.77 2.22 2.47
N GLY A 61 12.21 1.00 2.53
CA GLY A 61 12.86 -0.25 2.09
C GLY A 61 12.80 -0.53 0.58
N GLY A 62 12.25 0.38 -0.23
CA GLY A 62 12.15 0.20 -1.69
C GLY A 62 11.05 -0.76 -2.15
N GLY A 63 10.17 -1.20 -1.24
CA GLY A 63 9.02 -2.07 -1.52
C GLY A 63 7.78 -1.34 -2.04
N VAL A 64 7.83 -0.04 -2.28
CA VAL A 64 6.74 0.76 -2.87
C VAL A 64 7.33 1.60 -4.00
N LYS A 65 6.85 1.40 -5.24
CA LYS A 65 7.38 2.09 -6.43
C LYS A 65 6.26 2.52 -7.37
N LEU A 66 6.33 3.75 -7.86
CA LEU A 66 5.49 4.26 -8.95
C LEU A 66 5.99 3.70 -10.29
N ALA A 67 5.05 3.31 -11.16
CA ALA A 67 5.31 2.90 -12.53
C ALA A 67 4.38 3.67 -13.48
N LYS A 68 4.96 4.30 -14.50
CA LYS A 68 4.26 5.23 -15.40
C LYS A 68 3.77 4.59 -16.70
N ASN A 69 4.16 3.35 -16.97
CA ASN A 69 3.81 2.58 -18.15
C ASN A 69 4.01 1.07 -17.87
N LEU A 70 3.59 0.21 -18.80
CA LEU A 70 3.64 -1.23 -18.62
C LEU A 70 5.07 -1.81 -18.54
N ASP A 71 6.05 -1.19 -19.20
CA ASP A 71 7.45 -1.62 -19.13
C ASP A 71 8.02 -1.36 -17.73
N GLU A 72 7.74 -0.18 -17.16
CA GLU A 72 8.07 0.13 -15.77
C GLU A 72 7.35 -0.80 -14.79
N VAL A 73 6.08 -1.17 -15.05
CA VAL A 73 5.36 -2.15 -14.21
C VAL A 73 6.12 -3.48 -14.20
N LYS A 74 6.51 -3.99 -15.36
CA LYS A 74 7.26 -5.23 -15.49
C LYS A 74 8.59 -5.15 -14.75
N GLU A 75 9.34 -4.06 -14.94
CA GLU A 75 10.62 -3.82 -14.27
C GLU A 75 10.47 -3.79 -12.74
N ARG A 76 9.54 -2.98 -12.23
CA ARG A 76 9.33 -2.81 -10.78
C ARG A 76 8.79 -4.08 -10.14
N ALA A 77 7.85 -4.77 -10.79
CA ALA A 77 7.33 -6.05 -10.30
C ALA A 77 8.43 -7.11 -10.24
N THR A 78 9.29 -7.20 -11.25
CA THR A 78 10.45 -8.12 -11.27
C THR A 78 11.42 -7.81 -10.13
N ALA A 79 11.67 -6.54 -9.85
CA ALA A 79 12.56 -6.14 -8.76
C ALA A 79 11.98 -6.43 -7.36
N ILE A 80 10.66 -6.34 -7.19
CA ILE A 80 10.00 -6.46 -5.89
C ILE A 80 9.61 -7.91 -5.57
N LEU A 81 9.05 -8.65 -6.53
CA LEU A 81 8.61 -10.03 -6.29
C LEU A 81 9.82 -10.95 -6.02
N GLY A 82 9.74 -11.72 -4.95
CA GLY A 82 10.79 -12.65 -4.52
C GLY A 82 11.91 -12.02 -3.71
N MET A 83 12.00 -10.68 -3.61
CA MET A 83 13.07 -10.02 -2.86
C MET A 83 12.93 -10.22 -1.34
N GLN A 84 14.06 -10.15 -0.63
CA GLN A 84 14.08 -10.01 0.83
C GLN A 84 13.97 -8.52 1.18
N LEU A 85 12.77 -8.07 1.51
CA LEU A 85 12.51 -6.67 1.82
C LEU A 85 12.95 -6.35 3.24
N VAL A 86 14.01 -5.56 3.37
CA VAL A 86 14.47 -4.98 4.64
C VAL A 86 13.81 -3.62 4.83
N THR A 87 13.24 -3.41 6.01
CA THR A 87 12.60 -2.16 6.45
C THR A 87 13.05 -1.87 7.89
N PRO A 88 12.78 -0.66 8.43
CA PRO A 88 12.99 -0.39 9.85
C PRO A 88 12.30 -1.38 10.80
N GLN A 89 11.29 -2.13 10.34
CA GLN A 89 10.47 -3.04 11.16
C GLN A 89 10.71 -4.55 10.89
N THR A 90 11.59 -4.94 9.96
CA THR A 90 11.81 -6.37 9.62
C THR A 90 13.08 -6.97 10.22
N GLY A 91 14.02 -6.16 10.71
CA GLY A 91 15.38 -6.63 10.98
C GLY A 91 16.23 -6.85 9.72
N PRO A 92 17.53 -7.16 9.88
CA PRO A 92 18.49 -7.31 8.78
C PRO A 92 18.21 -8.49 7.84
N GLU A 93 17.51 -9.53 8.30
CA GLU A 93 17.09 -10.69 7.50
C GLU A 93 16.01 -10.36 6.47
N GLY A 94 15.26 -9.28 6.70
CA GLY A 94 14.16 -8.84 5.86
C GLY A 94 12.99 -9.83 5.81
N LYS A 95 12.04 -9.56 4.92
CA LYS A 95 10.90 -10.45 4.67
C LYS A 95 10.73 -10.73 3.18
N LYS A 96 10.58 -12.01 2.83
CA LYS A 96 10.32 -12.42 1.45
C LYS A 96 9.01 -11.84 0.96
N VAL A 97 9.06 -11.16 -0.19
CA VAL A 97 7.87 -10.63 -0.87
C VAL A 97 7.32 -11.72 -1.79
N ASN A 98 6.22 -12.35 -1.41
CA ASN A 98 5.57 -13.38 -2.23
C ASN A 98 4.44 -12.84 -3.11
N LYS A 99 3.94 -11.64 -2.79
CA LYS A 99 2.84 -10.99 -3.51
C LYS A 99 3.09 -9.48 -3.58
N ILE A 100 2.60 -8.86 -4.64
CA ILE A 100 2.54 -7.42 -4.79
C ILE A 100 1.10 -6.96 -5.02
N LEU A 101 0.78 -5.75 -4.59
CA LEU A 101 -0.45 -5.06 -4.91
C LEU A 101 -0.15 -4.02 -6.00
N VAL A 102 -0.83 -4.13 -7.13
CA VAL A 102 -0.82 -3.13 -8.20
C VAL A 102 -2.01 -2.21 -7.97
N ALA A 103 -1.76 -0.99 -7.50
CA ALA A 103 -2.79 -0.06 -7.08
C ALA A 103 -2.87 1.16 -8.01
N GLN A 104 -4.05 1.77 -8.08
CA GLN A 104 -4.26 3.04 -8.79
C GLN A 104 -3.27 4.11 -8.33
N ASP A 105 -2.89 5.03 -9.21
CA ASP A 105 -2.38 6.32 -8.74
C ASP A 105 -3.57 7.21 -8.33
N VAL A 106 -3.51 7.74 -7.11
CA VAL A 106 -4.59 8.56 -6.53
C VAL A 106 -4.13 9.99 -6.28
N TYR A 107 -3.00 10.39 -6.87
CA TYR A 107 -2.52 11.75 -6.79
C TYR A 107 -3.55 12.74 -7.38
N TYR A 108 -3.91 13.76 -6.60
CA TYR A 108 -4.86 14.78 -7.01
C TYR A 108 -4.12 16.04 -7.47
N PRO A 109 -4.12 16.37 -8.78
CA PRO A 109 -3.46 17.57 -9.29
C PRO A 109 -4.33 18.84 -9.21
N GLY A 110 -5.40 18.83 -8.42
CA GLY A 110 -6.37 19.93 -8.41
C GLY A 110 -5.96 21.14 -7.57
N ALA A 111 -6.94 21.99 -7.29
CA ALA A 111 -6.70 23.36 -6.80
C ALA A 111 -6.17 23.46 -5.36
N SER A 112 -6.25 22.37 -4.58
CA SER A 112 -5.78 22.31 -3.20
C SER A 112 -4.63 21.33 -3.06
N GLU A 113 -3.63 21.68 -2.25
CA GLU A 113 -2.54 20.78 -1.91
C GLU A 113 -3.06 19.49 -1.27
N THR A 114 -2.43 18.38 -1.65
CA THR A 114 -2.71 17.07 -1.05
C THR A 114 -2.28 17.09 0.40
N LYS A 115 -3.13 16.55 1.29
CA LYS A 115 -2.84 16.41 2.71
C LYS A 115 -2.86 14.94 3.09
N GLU A 116 -1.92 14.55 3.94
CA GLU A 116 -1.88 13.23 4.55
C GLU A 116 -2.26 13.34 6.02
N PHE A 117 -3.04 12.38 6.51
CA PHE A 117 -3.49 12.33 7.90
C PHE A 117 -3.17 10.97 8.50
N TYR A 118 -2.96 10.93 9.81
CA TYR A 118 -2.96 9.68 10.56
C TYR A 118 -4.34 9.47 11.20
N VAL A 119 -4.89 8.26 11.09
CA VAL A 119 -6.10 7.84 11.80
C VAL A 119 -5.96 6.39 12.26
N SER A 120 -6.30 6.11 13.51
CA SER A 120 -6.38 4.75 14.03
C SER A 120 -7.57 4.55 14.97
N VAL A 121 -8.02 3.30 15.06
CA VAL A 121 -9.04 2.85 16.02
C VAL A 121 -8.48 1.68 16.79
N LEU A 122 -8.44 1.78 18.11
CA LEU A 122 -7.85 0.77 18.98
C LEU A 122 -8.57 0.70 20.33
N LEU A 123 -8.41 -0.42 21.03
CA LEU A 123 -8.91 -0.57 22.40
C LEU A 123 -8.01 0.20 23.36
N ASN A 124 -8.54 1.24 24.00
CA ASN A 124 -7.90 1.87 25.13
C ASN A 124 -8.12 1.00 26.37
N ARG A 125 -7.05 0.31 26.81
CA ARG A 125 -7.09 -0.60 27.96
C ARG A 125 -7.45 0.08 29.27
N ALA A 126 -7.10 1.35 29.45
CA ALA A 126 -7.38 2.08 30.69
C ALA A 126 -8.88 2.37 30.85
N SER A 127 -9.57 2.70 29.76
CA SER A 127 -11.01 2.97 29.77
C SER A 127 -11.87 1.77 29.40
N GLY A 128 -11.28 0.68 28.89
CA GLY A 128 -11.99 -0.48 28.38
C GLY A 128 -12.87 -0.18 27.16
N ARG A 129 -12.57 0.90 26.43
CA ARG A 129 -13.37 1.39 25.29
C ARG A 129 -12.50 1.57 24.06
N ASN A 130 -13.12 1.51 22.89
CA ASN A 130 -12.45 1.91 21.66
C ASN A 130 -12.19 3.42 21.67
N ILE A 131 -11.00 3.82 21.25
CA ILE A 131 -10.62 5.22 21.02
C ILE A 131 -10.31 5.39 19.54
N ILE A 132 -10.65 6.58 19.01
CA ILE A 132 -10.22 7.05 17.70
C ILE A 132 -9.12 8.07 17.94
N MET A 133 -7.95 7.85 17.34
CA MET A 133 -6.85 8.80 17.35
C MET A 133 -6.66 9.37 15.95
N TYR A 134 -6.43 10.68 15.83
CA TYR A 134 -6.11 11.32 14.57
C TYR A 134 -5.03 12.39 14.73
N SER A 135 -4.29 12.66 13.65
CA SER A 135 -3.32 13.75 13.55
C SER A 135 -3.31 14.35 12.14
N THR A 136 -3.04 15.65 12.04
CA THR A 136 -2.77 16.35 10.77
C THR A 136 -1.40 16.06 10.20
N GLU A 137 -0.49 15.52 11.00
CA GLU A 137 0.86 15.16 10.60
C GLU A 137 0.89 13.71 10.07
N GLY A 138 0.25 13.47 8.93
CA GLY A 138 0.33 12.17 8.25
C GLY A 138 1.74 11.87 7.74
N GLY A 139 2.06 10.57 7.60
CA GLY A 139 3.35 10.12 7.06
C GLY A 139 4.51 10.11 8.08
N MET A 140 4.27 10.59 9.29
CA MET A 140 5.22 10.61 10.41
C MET A 140 4.98 9.44 11.37
N ASP A 141 5.94 9.20 12.27
CA ASP A 141 5.69 8.32 13.41
C ASP A 141 4.69 9.01 14.35
N ILE A 142 3.67 8.29 14.81
CA ILE A 142 2.67 8.85 15.72
C ILE A 142 3.18 8.95 17.17
N GLU A 143 4.28 8.25 17.47
CA GLU A 143 4.93 8.26 18.77
C GLU A 143 5.86 9.48 18.97
N GLU A 144 6.18 10.22 17.89
CA GLU A 144 6.91 11.49 17.89
C GLU A 144 5.95 12.69 17.96
#